data_AF-A0A969STY1-F1
#
_entry.id   AF-A0A969STY1-F1
#
_cell.length_a   1.000
_cell.length_b   1.000
_cell.length_c   1.000
_cell.angle_alpha   90.00
_cell.angle_beta   90.00
_cell.angle_gamma   90.00
#
_symmetry.space_group_name_H-M   'P 1'
#
loop_
_entity.id
_entity.type
_entity.pdbx_description
1 polymer ?
#
loop_
_entity_poly.entity_id
_entity_poly.type
_entity_poly.pdbx_seq_one_letter_code
_entity_poly.pdbx_strand_id
1 'polypeptide(L)'
;MDISALLTVASIISGFGITIFTFRLQREIQVMERNSQVWIPWADYLVITAVMVSLLIGILPIVVVSSPPKFIYQIANGACAASIVMLAGYVPGILAHYRFILAKNTCSARQNPEPSERWIVIMFLCFAFIAFTVASTRIL
;
A
#
# COMPACT_ATOMS: atom_id res chain seq x y z
N MET A 1 19.84 -5.02 8.57
CA MET A 1 19.62 -4.89 7.11
C MET A 1 20.58 -3.83 6.65
N ASP A 2 21.37 -4.11 5.62
CA ASP A 2 22.25 -3.12 5.02
C ASP A 2 21.41 -1.96 4.41
N ILE A 3 21.97 -0.76 4.39
CA ILE A 3 21.32 0.45 3.85
C ILE A 3 20.97 0.22 2.38
N SER A 4 21.87 -0.39 1.61
CA SER A 4 21.67 -0.70 0.19
C SER A 4 20.46 -1.61 -0.02
N ALA A 5 20.30 -2.62 0.85
CA ALA A 5 19.16 -3.52 0.80
C ALA A 5 17.85 -2.80 1.13
N LEU A 6 17.86 -1.90 2.11
CA LEU A 6 16.67 -1.14 2.52
C LEU A 6 16.22 -0.17 1.42
N LEU A 7 17.16 0.56 0.81
CA LEU A 7 16.88 1.41 -0.35
C LEU A 7 16.37 0.61 -1.55
N THR A 8 16.90 -0.59 -1.77
CA THR A 8 16.45 -1.49 -2.83
C THR A 8 15.01 -1.93 -2.62
N VAL A 9 14.68 -2.41 -1.42
CA VAL A 9 13.32 -2.81 -1.06
C VAL A 9 12.34 -1.64 -1.22
N ALA A 10 12.68 -0.47 -0.69
CA ALA A 10 11.86 0.72 -0.80
C ALA A 10 11.66 1.16 -2.27
N SER A 11 12.70 1.07 -3.09
CA SER A 11 12.63 1.40 -4.53
C SER A 11 11.74 0.42 -5.30
N ILE A 12 11.85 -0.88 -5.02
CA ILE A 12 11.00 -1.93 -5.59
C ILE A 12 9.54 -1.65 -5.25
N ILE A 13 9.22 -1.43 -3.98
CA ILE A 13 7.85 -1.13 -3.52
C ILE A 13 7.31 0.10 -4.24
N SER A 14 8.11 1.16 -4.33
CA SER A 14 7.69 2.41 -4.97
C SER A 14 7.44 2.21 -6.46
N GLY A 15 8.37 1.58 -7.18
CA GLY A 15 8.25 1.33 -8.62
C GLY A 15 7.05 0.44 -8.96
N PHE A 16 6.89 -0.69 -8.27
CA PHE A 16 5.75 -1.58 -8.49
C PHE A 16 4.43 -0.91 -8.08
N GLY A 17 4.40 -0.20 -6.94
CA GLY A 17 3.19 0.49 -6.49
C GLY A 17 2.74 1.58 -7.46
N ILE A 18 3.66 2.40 -7.98
CA ILE A 18 3.36 3.40 -9.01
C ILE A 18 2.84 2.74 -10.28
N THR A 19 3.44 1.62 -10.70
CA THR A 19 3.04 0.88 -11.89
C THR A 19 1.62 0.33 -11.74
N ILE A 20 1.31 -0.31 -10.61
CA ILE A 20 -0.03 -0.81 -10.29
C ILE A 20 -1.05 0.33 -10.33
N PHE A 21 -0.74 1.45 -9.67
CA PHE A 21 -1.63 2.61 -9.63
C PHE A 21 -1.85 3.23 -11.03
N THR A 22 -0.82 3.28 -11.86
CA THR A 22 -0.93 3.78 -13.24
C THR A 22 -1.86 2.91 -14.09
N PHE A 23 -1.72 1.59 -14.04
CA PHE A 23 -2.62 0.68 -14.74
C PHE A 23 -4.07 0.81 -14.26
N ARG A 24 -4.27 1.04 -12.95
CA ARG A 24 -5.59 1.29 -12.37
C ARG A 24 -6.19 2.60 -12.88
N LEU A 25 -5.40 3.67 -12.90
CA LEU A 25 -5.83 4.97 -13.44
C LEU A 25 -6.23 4.86 -14.91
N GLN A 26 -5.40 4.19 -15.73
CA GLN A 26 -5.70 3.95 -17.15
C GLN A 26 -7.03 3.20 -17.34
N ARG A 27 -7.26 2.16 -16.52
CA ARG A 27 -8.53 1.42 -16.55
C ARG A 27 -9.71 2.32 -16.20
N GLU A 28 -9.62 3.13 -15.16
CA GLU A 28 -10.72 4.02 -14.75
C GLU A 28 -11.01 5.09 -15.82
N ILE A 29 -9.98 5.63 -16.48
CA ILE A 29 -10.14 6.54 -17.63
C ILE A 29 -10.91 5.84 -18.77
N GLN A 30 -10.55 4.60 -19.11
CA GLN A 30 -11.26 3.81 -20.14
C GLN A 30 -12.72 3.49 -19.75
N VAL A 31 -13.01 3.33 -18.45
CA VAL A 31 -14.39 3.13 -17.95
C VAL A 31 -15.18 4.44 -18.04
N MET A 32 -14.55 5.56 -17.73
CA MET A 32 -15.13 6.90 -17.85
C MET A 32 -15.53 7.21 -19.29
N GLU A 33 -14.67 6.89 -20.26
CA GLU A 33 -14.96 7.05 -21.71
C GLU A 33 -16.19 6.24 -22.17
N ARG A 34 -16.56 5.18 -21.45
CA ARG A 34 -17.73 4.34 -21.74
C ARG A 34 -19.00 4.82 -21.02
N ASN A 35 -19.04 6.05 -20.52
CA ASN A 35 -20.16 6.61 -19.72
C ASN A 35 -20.57 5.73 -18.54
N SER A 36 -19.62 4.96 -18.00
CA SER A 36 -19.83 4.10 -16.84
C SER A 36 -19.34 4.80 -15.57
N GLN A 37 -19.91 4.44 -14.43
CA GLN A 37 -19.50 5.03 -13.15
C GLN A 37 -18.05 4.65 -12.82
N VAL A 38 -17.23 5.68 -12.58
CA VAL A 38 -15.84 5.56 -12.10
C VAL A 38 -15.85 5.36 -10.60
N TRP A 39 -15.28 4.25 -10.12
CA TRP A 39 -15.18 3.96 -8.69
C TRP A 39 -13.75 3.65 -8.32
N ILE A 40 -13.17 4.53 -7.50
CA ILE A 40 -11.88 4.32 -6.88
C ILE A 40 -12.09 3.39 -5.67
N PRO A 41 -11.56 2.15 -5.71
CA PRO A 41 -11.58 1.24 -4.58
C PRO A 41 -10.75 1.81 -3.44
N TRP A 42 -11.19 1.55 -2.22
CA TRP A 42 -10.40 1.83 -1.04
C TRP A 42 -9.06 1.08 -1.01
N ALA A 43 -9.00 -0.08 -1.65
CA ALA A 43 -7.74 -0.81 -1.83
C ALA A 43 -6.67 0.00 -2.58
N ASP A 44 -7.05 0.90 -3.50
CA ASP A 44 -6.08 1.74 -4.22
C ASP A 44 -5.37 2.71 -3.25
N TYR A 45 -6.03 3.14 -2.16
CA TYR A 45 -5.38 3.94 -1.12
C TYR A 45 -4.29 3.17 -0.36
N LEU A 46 -4.38 1.84 -0.23
CA LEU A 46 -3.28 1.05 0.36
C LEU A 46 -2.01 1.13 -0.50
N VAL A 47 -2.15 1.09 -1.82
CA VAL A 47 -0.99 1.20 -2.73
C VAL A 47 -0.42 2.62 -2.68
N ILE A 48 -1.27 3.64 -2.76
CA ILE A 48 -0.83 5.04 -2.71
C ILE A 48 -0.09 5.31 -1.39
N THR A 49 -0.67 4.89 -0.26
CA THR A 49 -0.03 5.07 1.05
C THR A 49 1.25 4.25 1.19
N ALA A 50 1.30 3.03 0.68
CA ALA A 50 2.53 2.22 0.65
C ALA A 50 3.66 2.91 -0.12
N VAL A 51 3.37 3.45 -1.30
CA VAL A 51 4.34 4.21 -2.11
C VAL A 51 4.79 5.46 -1.38
N MET A 52 3.87 6.25 -0.84
CA MET A 52 4.20 7.49 -0.14
C MET A 52 5.03 7.23 1.11
N VAL A 53 4.69 6.23 1.92
CA VAL A 53 5.47 5.84 3.09
C VAL A 53 6.86 5.34 2.68
N SER A 54 6.95 4.54 1.61
CA SER A 54 8.24 4.04 1.10
C SER A 54 9.15 5.18 0.64
N LEU A 55 8.62 6.14 -0.13
CA LEU A 55 9.38 7.27 -0.64
C LEU A 55 9.75 8.29 0.46
N LEU A 56 8.75 8.73 1.24
CA LEU A 56 8.92 9.86 2.16
C LEU A 56 9.53 9.46 3.49
N ILE A 57 9.28 8.24 3.97
CA ILE A 57 9.76 7.76 5.27
C ILE A 57 10.88 6.72 5.11
N GLY A 58 10.82 5.88 4.07
CA GLY A 58 11.86 4.90 3.77
C GLY A 58 13.10 5.51 3.11
N ILE A 59 12.95 6.13 1.94
CA ILE A 59 14.07 6.58 1.10
C ILE A 59 14.56 7.98 1.48
N LEU A 60 13.66 8.96 1.50
CA LEU A 60 14.01 10.38 1.58
C LEU A 60 14.90 10.72 2.80
N PRO A 61 14.62 10.24 4.03
CA PRO A 61 15.45 10.59 5.19
C PRO A 61 16.88 10.04 5.11
N ILE A 62 17.07 8.90 4.44
CA ILE A 62 18.38 8.27 4.26
C ILE A 62 19.20 9.01 3.21
N VAL A 63 18.56 9.46 2.13
CA VAL A 63 19.25 10.13 1.02
C VAL A 63 19.61 11.58 1.36
N VAL A 64 18.76 12.28 2.13
CA VAL A 64 18.96 13.70 2.45
C VAL A 64 19.96 13.92 3.59
N VAL A 65 20.12 12.95 4.50
CA VAL A 65 21.01 13.10 5.67
C VAL A 65 22.34 12.38 5.40
N SER A 66 23.45 13.13 5.32
CA SER A 66 24.78 12.58 4.99
C SER A 66 25.34 11.60 6.04
N SER A 67 24.85 11.65 7.28
CA SER A 67 25.20 10.71 8.35
C SER A 67 23.99 10.46 9.25
N PRO A 68 23.01 9.65 8.79
CA PRO A 68 21.76 9.45 9.49
C PRO A 68 22.01 8.81 10.88
N PRO A 69 21.46 9.37 11.96
CA PRO A 69 21.47 8.69 13.26
C PRO A 69 20.69 7.36 13.19
N LYS A 70 21.01 6.45 14.11
CA LYS A 70 20.44 5.09 14.17
C LYS A 70 18.91 5.04 14.08
N PHE A 71 18.22 6.01 14.68
CA PHE A 71 16.76 6.06 14.68
C PHE A 71 16.18 6.26 13.27
N ILE A 72 16.87 6.94 12.36
CA ILE A 72 16.39 7.13 10.99
C ILE A 72 16.34 5.79 10.25
N TYR A 73 17.38 4.96 10.41
CA TYR A 73 17.40 3.62 9.82
C TYR A 73 16.30 2.72 10.40
N GLN A 74 16.03 2.85 11.71
CA GLN A 74 14.95 2.12 12.36
C GLN A 74 13.58 2.50 11.78
N ILE A 75 13.30 3.80 11.68
CA ILE A 75 12.06 4.32 11.09
C ILE A 75 11.93 3.88 9.63
N ALA A 76 13.02 3.95 8.85
CA ALA A 76 13.02 3.54 7.45
C ALA A 76 12.75 2.03 7.28
N ASN A 77 13.27 1.19 8.19
CA ASN A 77 13.00 -0.24 8.22
C ASN A 77 11.54 -0.51 8.56
N GLY A 78 11.00 0.22 9.54
CA GLY A 78 9.58 0.24 9.85
C GLY A 78 8.71 0.59 8.65
N ALA A 79 9.07 1.67 7.95
CA ALA A 79 8.35 2.15 6.78
C ALA A 79 8.34 1.11 5.65
N CYS A 80 9.47 0.48 5.35
CA CYS A 80 9.54 -0.58 4.35
C CYS A 80 8.65 -1.77 4.73
N ALA A 81 8.70 -2.22 5.99
CA ALA A 81 7.86 -3.32 6.47
C ALA A 81 6.36 -2.97 6.36
N ALA A 82 5.97 -1.78 6.77
CA ALA A 82 4.59 -1.30 6.66
C ALA A 82 4.12 -1.23 5.20
N SER A 83 4.95 -0.68 4.32
CA SER A 83 4.63 -0.58 2.89
C SER A 83 4.48 -1.94 2.21
N ILE A 84 5.29 -2.94 2.58
CA ILE A 84 5.10 -4.32 2.09
C ILE A 84 3.74 -4.87 2.51
N VAL A 85 3.37 -4.68 3.78
CA VAL A 85 2.09 -5.19 4.30
C VAL A 85 0.91 -4.50 3.60
N MET A 86 0.96 -3.18 3.42
CA MET A 86 -0.08 -2.44 2.69
C MET A 86 -0.16 -2.88 1.22
N LEU A 87 0.97 -3.04 0.55
CA LEU A 87 1.01 -3.53 -0.83
C LEU A 87 0.49 -4.97 -0.95
N ALA A 88 0.77 -5.83 0.03
CA ALA A 88 0.20 -7.18 0.08
C ALA A 88 -1.32 -7.14 0.31
N GLY A 89 -1.81 -6.19 1.11
CA GLY A 89 -3.25 -5.97 1.37
C GLY A 89 -4.06 -5.46 0.18
N TYR A 90 -3.40 -4.83 -0.80
CA TYR A 90 -4.05 -4.40 -2.04
C TYR A 90 -4.70 -5.56 -2.80
N VAL A 91 -4.01 -6.70 -2.93
CA VAL A 91 -4.51 -7.87 -3.69
C VAL A 91 -5.82 -8.42 -3.12
N PRO A 92 -5.93 -8.79 -1.83
CA PRO A 92 -7.21 -9.21 -1.27
C PRO A 92 -8.24 -8.08 -1.23
N GLY A 93 -7.81 -6.81 -1.05
CA GLY A 93 -8.71 -5.65 -1.04
C GLY A 93 -9.42 -5.45 -2.39
N ILE A 94 -8.66 -5.51 -3.49
CA ILE A 94 -9.22 -5.36 -4.84
C ILE A 94 -10.09 -6.55 -5.23
N LEU A 95 -9.73 -7.77 -4.81
CA LEU A 95 -10.55 -8.96 -5.02
C LEU A 95 -11.88 -8.89 -4.24
N ALA A 96 -11.86 -8.31 -3.03
CA ALA A 96 -13.06 -8.06 -2.26
C ALA A 96 -13.93 -6.97 -2.88
N HIS A 97 -13.35 -5.89 -3.42
CA HIS A 97 -14.07 -4.83 -4.14
C HIS A 97 -14.82 -5.33 -5.39
N TYR A 98 -14.28 -6.36 -6.05
CA TYR A 98 -14.93 -7.02 -7.19
C TYR A 98 -15.77 -8.23 -6.80
N ARG A 99 -16.06 -8.44 -5.51
CA ARG A 99 -16.87 -9.56 -4.98
C ARG A 99 -16.33 -10.97 -5.26
N PHE A 100 -15.08 -11.12 -5.67
CA PHE A 100 -14.53 -12.43 -6.04
C PHE A 100 -14.36 -13.39 -4.85
N ILE A 101 -14.10 -12.87 -3.65
CA ILE A 101 -13.79 -13.70 -2.46
C ILE A 101 -14.95 -13.77 -1.45
N LEU A 102 -15.61 -12.65 -1.13
CA LEU A 102 -16.48 -12.53 0.07
C LEU A 102 -17.96 -12.24 -0.21
N ALA A 103 -18.35 -11.91 -1.45
CA ALA A 103 -19.71 -11.46 -1.77
C ALA A 103 -20.26 -12.06 -3.08
N LYS A 104 -19.84 -13.30 -3.41
CA LYS A 104 -20.19 -13.98 -4.67
C LYS A 104 -21.71 -14.12 -4.94
N ASN A 105 -22.56 -13.97 -3.91
CA ASN A 105 -24.01 -14.27 -3.97
C ASN A 105 -24.96 -13.17 -3.45
N THR A 106 -24.53 -11.92 -3.24
CA THR A 106 -25.46 -10.85 -2.79
C THR A 106 -26.01 -10.06 -3.97
N CYS A 107 -27.32 -10.19 -4.26
CA CYS A 107 -28.08 -9.40 -5.25
C CYS A 107 -28.30 -7.92 -4.84
N SER A 108 -27.51 -7.39 -3.92
CA SER A 108 -27.59 -5.99 -3.50
C SER A 108 -26.90 -5.08 -4.52
N ALA A 109 -27.48 -3.90 -4.74
CA ALA A 109 -26.86 -2.82 -5.50
C ALA A 109 -25.41 -2.62 -5.02
N ARG A 110 -24.48 -2.49 -5.95
CA ARG A 110 -23.05 -2.44 -5.68
C ARG A 110 -22.78 -1.14 -4.87
N GLN A 111 -22.19 -1.26 -3.68
CA GLN A 111 -21.90 -0.13 -2.77
C GLN A 111 -20.42 0.24 -2.85
N ASN A 112 -20.10 1.52 -2.75
CA ASN A 112 -18.71 2.00 -2.72
C ASN A 112 -18.41 2.77 -1.41
N PRO A 113 -17.41 2.34 -0.61
CA PRO A 113 -16.70 1.05 -0.71
C PRO A 113 -17.56 -0.11 -0.21
N GLU A 114 -17.24 -1.28 -0.74
CA GLU A 114 -17.91 -2.52 -0.36
C GLU A 114 -17.57 -2.88 1.10
N PRO A 115 -18.52 -3.39 1.91
CA PRO A 115 -18.25 -3.69 3.33
C PRO A 115 -17.03 -4.61 3.53
N SER A 116 -16.88 -5.64 2.69
CA SER A 116 -15.74 -6.57 2.75
C SER A 116 -14.41 -5.89 2.40
N GLU A 117 -14.42 -4.94 1.47
CA GLU A 117 -13.24 -4.16 1.13
C GLU A 117 -12.78 -3.30 2.31
N ARG A 118 -13.71 -2.60 2.98
CA ARG A 118 -13.39 -1.77 4.15
C ARG A 118 -12.70 -2.59 5.24
N TRP A 119 -13.23 -3.76 5.56
CA TRP A 119 -12.67 -4.63 6.60
C TRP A 119 -11.25 -5.09 6.26
N ILE A 120 -11.00 -5.50 5.01
CA ILE A 120 -9.66 -5.90 4.58
C ILE A 120 -8.69 -4.73 4.66
N VAL A 121 -9.08 -3.55 4.16
CA VAL A 121 -8.23 -2.35 4.19
C VAL A 121 -7.85 -1.99 5.63
N ILE A 122 -8.83 -1.93 6.54
CA ILE A 122 -8.59 -1.62 7.95
C ILE A 122 -7.67 -2.67 8.59
N MET A 123 -7.93 -3.96 8.35
CA MET A 123 -7.10 -5.05 8.88
C MET A 123 -5.64 -4.92 8.44
N PHE A 124 -5.39 -4.66 7.14
CA PHE A 124 -4.04 -4.49 6.63
C PHE A 124 -3.37 -3.20 7.10
N LEU A 125 -4.12 -2.12 7.35
CA LEU A 125 -3.58 -0.93 8.02
C LEU A 125 -3.15 -1.23 9.46
N CYS A 126 -3.95 -1.99 10.21
CA CYS A 126 -3.56 -2.44 11.55
C CYS A 126 -2.30 -3.31 11.52
N PHE A 127 -2.23 -4.27 10.59
CA PHE A 127 -1.02 -5.09 10.42
C PHE A 127 0.19 -4.28 9.98
N ALA A 128 0.01 -3.27 9.12
CA ALA A 128 1.09 -2.39 8.70
C ALA A 128 1.62 -1.56 9.87
N PHE A 129 0.75 -1.07 10.75
CA PHE A 129 1.14 -0.36 11.97
C PHE A 129 1.90 -1.28 12.94
N ILE A 130 1.44 -2.51 13.13
CA ILE A 130 2.16 -3.52 13.94
C ILE A 130 3.52 -3.83 13.31
N ALA A 131 3.58 -4.04 11.99
CA ALA A 131 4.83 -4.29 11.29
C ALA A 131 5.80 -3.12 11.41
N PHE A 132 5.31 -1.87 11.31
CA PHE A 132 6.09 -0.66 11.51
C PHE A 132 6.73 -0.63 12.90
N THR A 133 5.92 -0.79 13.95
CA THR A 133 6.38 -0.71 15.34
C THR A 133 7.38 -1.82 15.69
N VAL A 134 7.11 -3.05 15.26
CA VAL A 134 8.01 -4.20 15.47
C VAL A 134 9.31 -4.02 14.70
N ALA A 135 9.26 -3.60 13.43
CA ALA A 135 10.48 -3.43 12.62
C ALA A 135 11.31 -2.20 13.02
N SER A 136 10.68 -1.15 13.56
CA SER A 136 11.38 0.03 14.06
C SER A 136 12.05 -0.19 15.42
N THR A 137 11.54 -1.10 16.23
CA THR A 137 12.10 -1.39 17.57
C THR A 137 13.20 -2.45 17.54
N ARG A 138 13.32 -3.23 16.46
CA ARG A 138 14.43 -4.17 16.30
C ARG A 138 15.75 -3.42 16.11
N ILE A 139 16.56 -3.44 17.15
CA ILE A 139 17.94 -2.94 17.15
C ILE A 139 18.78 -3.92 16.31
N LEU A 140 19.27 -3.45 15.17
CA LEU A 140 20.48 -3.98 14.51
C LEU A 140 21.69 -3.21 15.03
#